data_AF-A0A3D0WPA9-F1
#
_entry.id   AF-A0A3D0WPA9-F1
#
_cell.length_a   1.000
_cell.length_b   1.000
_cell.length_c   1.000
_cell.angle_alpha   90.00
_cell.angle_beta   90.00
_cell.angle_gamma   90.00
#
_symmetry.space_group_name_H-M   'P 1'
#
loop_
_entity.id
_entity.type
_entity.pdbx_description
1 polymer ?
#
loop_
_entity_poly.entity_id
_entity_poly.type
_entity_poly.pdbx_seq_one_letter_code
_entity_poly.pdbx_strand_id
1 'polypeptide(L)'
;LNDELKLSVIMIVHDLTLAAEYCDYLIMMKNGRIHRKGSPENVLTYENIEHVYDTVVVVKINPVSGKPVVFPVSERRLRELNRP
;
A
#
# COMPACT_ATOMS: atom_id res chain seq x y z
N LEU A 1 -10.27 -19.86 -2.21
CA LEU A 1 -9.04 -20.53 -1.69
C LEU A 1 -8.93 -20.50 -0.16
N ASN A 2 -8.63 -19.37 0.51
CA ASN A 2 -8.50 -19.36 1.98
C ASN A 2 -9.85 -19.65 2.68
N ASP A 3 -10.95 -19.05 2.23
CA ASP A 3 -12.27 -19.15 2.86
C ASP A 3 -12.91 -20.52 2.66
N GLU A 4 -12.75 -21.08 1.45
CA GLU A 4 -13.27 -22.39 1.08
C GLU A 4 -12.54 -23.53 1.80
N LEU A 5 -11.23 -23.39 2.02
CA LEU A 5 -10.38 -24.44 2.60
C LEU A 5 -10.00 -24.18 4.07
N LYS A 6 -10.45 -23.06 4.67
CA LYS A 6 -10.10 -22.59 6.02
C LYS A 6 -8.59 -22.57 6.29
N LEU A 7 -7.83 -22.03 5.34
CA LEU A 7 -6.37 -21.93 5.43
C LEU A 7 -5.94 -20.50 5.77
N SER A 8 -4.90 -20.37 6.60
CA SER A 8 -4.20 -19.09 6.76
C SER A 8 -3.13 -18.96 5.68
N VAL A 9 -3.21 -17.90 4.89
CA VAL A 9 -2.26 -17.63 3.80
C VAL A 9 -1.38 -16.45 4.21
N ILE A 10 -0.07 -16.64 4.11
CA ILE A 10 0.91 -15.56 4.25
C ILE A 10 1.49 -15.32 2.86
N MET A 11 1.42 -14.08 2.39
CA MET A 11 1.97 -13.67 1.11
C MET A 11 2.90 -12.47 1.27
N ILE A 12 3.90 -12.41 0.40
CA ILE A 12 4.82 -11.27 0.28
C ILE A 12 4.57 -10.67 -1.09
N VAL A 13 4.17 -9.39 -1.12
CA VAL A 13 3.76 -8.69 -2.33
C VAL A 13 4.57 -7.41 -2.44
N HIS A 14 5.14 -7.16 -3.60
CA HIS A 14 5.81 -5.89 -3.88
C HIS A 14 4.84 -4.79 -4.31
N ASP A 15 3.71 -5.18 -4.91
CA ASP A 15 2.63 -4.26 -5.31
C ASP A 15 1.65 -4.02 -4.15
N LEU A 16 1.57 -2.76 -3.71
CA LEU A 16 0.74 -2.35 -2.58
C LEU A 16 -0.76 -2.36 -2.90
N THR A 17 -1.15 -2.04 -4.14
CA THR A 17 -2.56 -2.06 -4.55
C THR A 17 -3.06 -3.49 -4.60
N LEU A 18 -2.26 -4.41 -5.12
CA LEU A 18 -2.58 -5.83 -5.10
C LEU A 18 -2.69 -6.37 -3.67
N ALA A 19 -1.75 -5.98 -2.79
CA ALA A 19 -1.82 -6.34 -1.39
C ALA A 19 -3.12 -5.84 -0.73
N ALA A 20 -3.58 -4.63 -1.06
CA ALA A 20 -4.81 -4.06 -0.54
C ALA A 20 -6.07 -4.84 -0.94
N GLU A 21 -6.12 -5.33 -2.18
CA GLU A 21 -7.28 -6.04 -2.73
C GLU A 21 -7.42 -7.46 -2.18
N TYR A 22 -6.30 -8.14 -1.96
CA TYR A 22 -6.31 -9.57 -1.62
C TYR A 22 -6.00 -9.90 -0.16
N CYS A 23 -5.51 -8.93 0.63
CA CYS A 23 -5.20 -9.16 2.03
C CYS A 23 -6.22 -8.51 2.96
N ASP A 24 -6.67 -9.25 3.97
CA ASP A 24 -7.46 -8.70 5.08
C ASP A 24 -6.60 -7.97 6.10
N TYR A 25 -5.31 -8.35 6.18
CA TYR A 25 -4.35 -7.83 7.13
C TYR A 25 -2.99 -7.64 6.47
N LEU A 26 -2.40 -6.47 6.67
CA LEU A 26 -1.09 -6.11 6.15
C LEU A 26 -0.09 -5.86 7.28
N ILE A 27 1.17 -6.18 7.00
CA ILE A 27 2.32 -5.82 7.82
C ILE A 27 3.29 -5.07 6.90
N MET A 28 3.50 -3.78 7.20
CA MET A 28 4.48 -2.94 6.53
C MET A 28 5.75 -2.89 7.36
N MET A 29 6.90 -3.05 6.71
CA MET A 29 8.20 -3.16 7.38
C MET A 29 9.21 -2.17 6.78
N LYS A 30 10.08 -1.59 7.62
CA LYS A 30 11.26 -0.81 7.22
C LYS A 30 12.46 -1.29 8.04
N ASN A 31 13.60 -1.53 7.40
CA ASN A 31 14.86 -1.92 8.06
C ASN A 31 14.73 -3.14 9.01
N GLY A 32 14.01 -4.18 8.58
CA GLY A 32 13.80 -5.40 9.35
C GLY A 32 12.86 -5.26 10.56
N ARG A 33 12.22 -4.10 10.74
CA ARG A 33 11.25 -3.86 11.82
C ARG A 33 9.87 -3.60 11.25
N ILE A 34 8.84 -3.98 12.01
CA ILE A 34 7.45 -3.66 11.68
C ILE A 34 7.25 -2.15 11.88
N HIS A 35 6.87 -1.47 10.80
CA HIS A 35 6.50 -0.06 10.82
C HIS A 35 5.03 0.11 11.19
N ARG A 36 4.14 -0.65 10.52
CA ARG A 36 2.70 -0.62 10.77
C ARG A 36 2.07 -1.97 10.45
N LYS A 37 0.99 -2.31 11.15
CA LYS A 37 0.20 -3.52 10.89
C LYS A 37 -1.28 -3.27 11.14
N GLY A 38 -2.16 -3.93 10.40
CA GLY A 38 -3.62 -3.69 10.46
C GLY A 38 -4.33 -3.96 9.15
N SER A 39 -5.55 -3.41 9.01
CA SER A 39 -6.28 -3.44 7.74
C SER A 39 -5.55 -2.65 6.64
N PRO A 40 -5.79 -2.96 5.35
CA PRO A 40 -5.21 -2.22 4.24
C PRO A 40 -5.37 -0.72 4.34
N GLU A 41 -6.55 -0.23 4.70
CA GLU A 41 -6.86 1.21 4.84
C GLU A 41 -6.01 1.91 5.90
N ASN A 42 -5.70 1.22 7.00
CA ASN A 42 -4.90 1.77 8.10
C ASN A 42 -3.39 1.69 7.83
N VAL A 43 -2.96 0.73 7.01
CA VAL A 43 -1.55 0.47 6.70
C VAL A 43 -1.10 1.27 5.48
N LEU A 44 -1.90 1.29 4.42
CA LEU A 44 -1.58 1.91 3.13
C LEU A 44 -2.04 3.37 3.05
N THR A 45 -1.61 4.19 4.00
CA THR A 45 -1.77 5.65 3.94
C THR A 45 -0.58 6.28 3.23
N TYR A 46 -0.75 7.47 2.66
CA TYR A 46 0.34 8.15 1.97
C TYR A 46 1.52 8.40 2.91
N GLU A 47 1.29 8.76 4.17
CA GLU A 47 2.35 9.01 5.16
C GLU A 47 3.17 7.75 5.45
N ASN A 48 2.50 6.61 5.66
CA ASN A 48 3.18 5.35 5.94
C ASN A 48 4.01 4.91 4.72
N ILE A 49 3.44 5.02 3.52
CA ILE A 49 4.10 4.60 2.28
C ILE A 49 5.30 5.49 1.99
N GLU A 50 5.15 6.82 2.08
CA GLU A 50 6.24 7.78 1.89
C GLU A 50 7.36 7.53 2.89
N HIS A 51 7.04 7.27 4.15
CA HIS A 51 8.04 7.01 5.17
C HIS A 51 8.73 5.65 4.98
N VAL A 52 8.08 4.63 4.42
CA VAL A 52 8.69 3.30 4.26
C VAL A 52 9.46 3.16 2.95
N TYR A 53 8.91 3.68 1.86
CA TYR A 53 9.46 3.55 0.51
C TYR A 53 10.25 4.77 0.04
N ASP A 54 10.27 5.85 0.82
CA ASP A 54 10.95 7.11 0.49
C ASP A 54 10.54 7.63 -0.91
N THR A 55 9.24 7.51 -1.22
CA THR A 55 8.66 7.85 -2.53
C THR A 55 7.30 8.52 -2.37
N VAL A 56 7.06 9.58 -3.15
CA VAL A 56 5.79 10.31 -3.15
C VAL A 56 4.71 9.49 -3.84
N VAL A 57 3.56 9.35 -3.17
CA VAL A 57 2.43 8.59 -3.69
C VAL A 57 1.12 9.34 -3.51
N VAL A 58 0.15 9.01 -4.35
CA VAL A 58 -1.24 9.37 -4.13
C VAL A 58 -2.01 8.11 -3.78
N VAL A 59 -2.72 8.14 -2.65
CA VAL A 59 -3.63 7.06 -2.27
C VAL A 59 -5.07 7.51 -2.55
N LYS A 60 -5.83 6.66 -3.26
CA LYS A 60 -7.27 6.82 -3.47
C LYS A 60 -7.99 5.55 -3.05
N ILE A 61 -9.30 5.65 -2.89
CA ILE A 61 -10.15 4.48 -2.63
C ILE A 61 -10.72 3.99 -3.95
N ASN A 62 -10.63 2.68 -4.20
CA ASN A 62 -11.32 2.03 -5.29
C ASN A 62 -12.83 2.07 -5.02
N PRO A 63 -13.64 2.70 -5.89
CA PRO A 63 -15.08 2.85 -5.65
C PRO A 63 -15.85 1.52 -5.72
N VAL A 64 -15.25 0.46 -6.28
CA VAL A 64 -15.89 -0.86 -6.41
C VAL A 64 -15.56 -1.74 -5.21
N SER A 65 -14.28 -1.84 -4.82
CA SER A 65 -13.85 -2.72 -3.73
C SER A 65 -13.78 -2.05 -2.36
N GLY A 66 -13.76 -0.71 -2.31
CA GLY A 66 -13.52 0.05 -1.08
C GLY A 66 -12.06 0.01 -0.61
N LYS A 67 -11.15 -0.66 -1.33
CA LYS A 67 -9.75 -0.83 -0.95
C LYS A 67 -8.88 0.35 -1.43
N PRO A 68 -7.77 0.65 -0.74
CA PRO A 68 -6.83 1.67 -1.17
C PRO A 68 -6.08 1.26 -2.44
N VAL A 69 -5.93 2.22 -3.36
CA VAL A 69 -5.14 2.15 -4.59
C VAL A 69 -4.01 3.15 -4.49
N VAL A 70 -2.78 2.69 -4.74
CA VAL A 70 -1.56 3.48 -4.63
C VAL A 70 -1.06 3.87 -6.01
N PHE A 71 -0.95 5.17 -6.26
CA PHE A 71 -0.40 5.73 -7.50
C PHE A 71 0.96 6.36 -7.22
N PRO A 72 2.07 5.78 -7.72
CA PRO A 72 3.39 6.37 -7.55
C PRO A 72 3.52 7.65 -8.39
N VAL A 73 4.14 8.69 -7.83
CA VAL A 73 4.44 9.92 -8.53
C VAL A 73 5.95 10.07 -8.66
N SER A 74 6.47 9.98 -9.88
CA SER A 74 7.91 10.17 -10.10
C SER A 74 8.35 11.58 -9.72
N GLU A 75 9.52 11.72 -9.09
CA GLU A 75 10.07 13.03 -8.74
C GLU A 75 10.25 13.96 -9.94
N ARG A 76 10.57 13.39 -11.12
CA ARG A 76 10.66 14.16 -12.36
C ARG A 76 9.35 14.89 -12.65
N ARG A 77 8.22 14.18 -12.54
CA ARG A 77 6.88 14.73 -12.76
C ARG A 77 6.56 15.85 -11.76
N LEU A 78 6.91 15.66 -10.49
CA LEU A 78 6.73 16.68 -9.45
C LEU A 78 7.54 17.95 -9.73
N ARG A 79 8.80 17.80 -10.17
CA ARG A 79 9.64 18.94 -10.55
C ARG A 79 9.08 19.69 -11.77
N GLU A 80 8.53 18.97 -12.76
CA GLU A 80 7.90 19.58 -13.94
C GLU A 80 6.64 20.39 -13.58
N LEU A 81 5.83 19.90 -12.63
CA LEU A 81 4.60 20.58 -12.18
C LEU A 81 4.86 21.82 -11.31
N ASN A 82 5.98 21.84 -10.59
CA ASN A 82 6.37 22.96 -9.72
C ASN A 82 7.23 24.02 -10.44
N ARG A 83 7.40 23.92 -11.76
CA ARG A 83 8.05 24.97 -12.54
C ARG A 83 7.08 26.15 -12.76
N PRO A 84 7.52 27.39 -12.51
CA PRO A 84 6.70 28.58 -12.73
C PRO A 84 6.39 28.82 -14.21
#